data_AF-A0A963KTG6-F1
#
_entry.id   AF-A0A963KTG6-F1
#
_cell.length_a   1.000
_cell.length_b   1.000
_cell.length_c   1.000
_cell.angle_alpha   90.00
_cell.angle_beta   90.00
_cell.angle_gamma   90.00
#
_symmetry.space_group_name_H-M   'P 1'
#
loop_
_entity.id
_entity.type
_entity.pdbx_description
1 polymer ?
#
loop_
_entity_poly.entity_id
_entity_poly.type
_entity_poly.pdbx_seq_one_letter_code
_entity_poly.pdbx_strand_id
1 'polypeptide(L)'
;MRMRNWMAGGFLGAVLAACGSSVTGIGDEGAMTEAESSGMRPASAPASPPEGAIDVGRGVYMVPVSKTTDGCVQYTPWSATSAVVTAIHYRRVDGSFTTNREEAADCPS
;
A
#
# COMPACT_ATOMS: atom_id res chain seq x y z
N MET A 1 -21.45 35.39 -1.19
CA MET A 1 -20.65 36.63 -0.98
C MET A 1 -19.83 36.49 0.30
N ARG A 2 -18.56 36.93 0.27
CA ARG A 2 -17.46 36.79 1.27
C ARG A 2 -16.84 35.37 1.27
N MET A 3 -15.76 35.04 0.54
CA MET A 3 -14.45 35.69 0.30
C MET A 3 -13.68 36.04 1.59
N ARG A 4 -12.54 35.35 1.78
CA ARG A 4 -11.28 35.68 2.51
C ARG A 4 -10.44 34.38 2.54
N ASN A 5 -9.51 34.11 1.62
CA ASN A 5 -8.19 34.72 1.38
C ASN A 5 -7.32 34.83 2.66
N TRP A 6 -6.32 33.94 2.76
CA TRP A 6 -5.08 33.96 3.57
C TRP A 6 -4.19 32.85 2.96
N MET A 7 -3.22 33.06 2.06
CA MET A 7 -1.92 33.76 2.09
C MET A 7 -0.89 33.25 3.12
N ALA A 8 0.30 32.94 2.55
CA ALA A 8 1.63 32.80 3.14
C ALA A 8 1.88 31.54 4.00
N GLY A 9 2.95 30.77 3.82
CA GLY A 9 4.15 30.90 3.01
C GLY A 9 5.21 29.96 3.58
N GLY A 10 6.30 29.73 2.85
CA GLY A 10 7.48 29.06 3.41
C GLY A 10 8.17 28.09 2.45
N PHE A 11 8.81 28.63 1.41
CA PHE A 11 9.88 27.94 0.70
C PHE A 11 11.16 28.05 1.56
N LEU A 12 11.60 26.93 2.15
CA LEU A 12 13.00 26.68 2.52
C LEU A 12 13.30 25.32 1.87
N GLY A 13 14.23 25.17 0.93
CA GLY A 13 15.59 25.66 0.94
C GLY A 13 16.48 24.43 0.82
N ALA A 14 16.62 23.91 -0.40
CA ALA A 14 17.49 22.79 -0.73
C ALA A 14 18.34 23.17 -1.92
N VAL A 15 19.64 23.39 -1.71
CA VAL A 15 20.69 22.97 -2.65
C VAL A 15 21.96 22.75 -1.83
N LEU A 16 22.31 21.48 -1.60
CA LEU A 16 23.66 21.11 -1.19
C LEU A 16 24.61 21.42 -2.35
N ALA A 17 25.63 22.22 -2.05
CA ALA A 17 26.83 22.34 -2.86
C ALA A 17 27.75 21.13 -2.60
N ALA A 18 28.36 20.58 -3.66
CA ALA A 18 29.83 20.54 -3.84
C ALA A 18 30.35 19.29 -4.60
N CYS A 19 31.32 19.56 -5.47
CA CYS A 19 32.40 18.72 -6.03
C CYS A 19 31.98 17.57 -6.98
N GLY A 20 32.33 17.61 -8.27
CA GLY A 20 33.69 17.33 -8.80
C GLY A 20 33.76 15.82 -9.12
N SER A 21 34.04 15.33 -10.32
CA SER A 21 35.14 15.64 -11.22
C SER A 21 34.84 15.16 -12.65
N SER A 22 35.37 15.89 -13.62
CA SER A 22 35.45 15.49 -15.02
C SER A 22 36.35 14.26 -15.19
N VAL A 23 35.88 13.23 -15.87
CA VAL A 23 36.76 12.31 -16.60
C VAL A 23 36.20 12.09 -18.00
N THR A 24 36.95 12.59 -18.98
CA THR A 24 36.79 12.30 -20.40
C THR A 24 37.36 10.90 -20.62
N GLY A 25 36.51 9.91 -20.84
CA GLY A 25 36.89 8.58 -21.30
C GLY A 25 36.30 8.33 -22.68
N ILE A 26 37.13 8.48 -23.72
CA ILE A 26 36.87 8.01 -25.08
C ILE A 26 37.34 6.55 -25.14
N GLY A 27 36.46 5.65 -25.58
CA GLY A 27 36.71 4.24 -25.90
C GLY A 27 35.37 3.62 -26.32
N ASP A 28 35.03 3.61 -27.60
CA ASP A 28 35.46 2.67 -28.63
C ASP A 28 34.85 1.26 -28.45
N GLU A 29 33.85 1.01 -29.30
CA GLU A 29 33.52 -0.27 -29.94
C GLU A 29 33.22 -1.51 -29.07
N GLY A 30 31.92 -1.76 -28.87
CA GLY A 30 31.40 -3.02 -28.33
C GLY A 30 29.98 -3.28 -28.81
N ALA A 31 29.87 -3.84 -30.02
CA ALA A 31 28.65 -4.38 -30.57
C ALA A 31 28.18 -5.64 -29.82
N MET A 32 26.87 -5.91 -29.90
CA MET A 32 26.21 -7.19 -29.58
C MET A 32 26.12 -7.46 -28.06
N THR A 33 24.98 -7.70 -27.42
CA THR A 33 23.77 -8.41 -27.83
C THR A 33 22.64 -8.00 -26.89
N GLU A 34 21.43 -7.82 -27.42
CA GLU A 34 20.19 -8.00 -26.68
C GLU A 34 20.17 -9.43 -26.13
N ALA A 35 20.69 -9.63 -24.93
CA ALA A 35 20.28 -10.75 -24.10
C ALA A 35 19.00 -10.28 -23.40
N GLU A 36 17.90 -10.34 -24.15
CA GLU A 36 16.57 -10.50 -23.58
C GLU A 36 16.65 -11.75 -22.69
N SER A 37 17.05 -11.55 -21.43
CA SER A 37 16.83 -12.53 -20.39
C SER A 37 15.33 -12.50 -20.16
N SER A 38 14.61 -13.24 -21.01
CA SER A 38 13.33 -13.84 -20.72
C SER A 38 13.54 -14.82 -19.56
N GLY A 39 13.91 -14.25 -18.41
CA GLY A 39 13.81 -14.89 -17.12
C GLY A 39 12.32 -15.06 -16.90
N MET A 40 11.82 -16.23 -17.26
CA MET A 40 10.61 -16.80 -16.68
C MET A 40 10.83 -16.79 -15.17
N ARG A 41 10.52 -15.66 -14.52
CA ARG A 41 10.53 -15.56 -13.06
C ARG A 41 9.57 -16.67 -12.62
N PRO A 42 10.00 -17.61 -11.75
CA PRO A 42 9.07 -18.58 -11.20
C PRO A 42 7.91 -17.75 -10.66
N ALA A 43 6.70 -18.00 -11.18
CA ALA A 43 5.49 -17.37 -10.71
C ALA A 43 5.51 -17.56 -9.20
N SER A 44 5.81 -16.49 -8.47
CA SER A 44 5.98 -16.59 -7.03
C SER A 44 4.70 -17.22 -6.52
N ALA A 45 4.83 -18.38 -5.87
CA ALA A 45 3.68 -19.12 -5.40
C ALA A 45 2.79 -18.12 -4.63
N PRO A 46 1.46 -18.15 -4.85
CA PRO A 46 0.59 -17.18 -4.21
C PRO A 46 0.85 -17.24 -2.71
N ALA A 47 1.18 -16.08 -2.12
CA ALA A 47 1.40 -15.99 -0.69
C ALA A 47 0.22 -16.62 0.04
N SER A 48 0.47 -17.34 1.12
CA SER A 48 -0.62 -17.84 1.96
C SER A 48 -1.29 -16.69 2.70
N PRO A 49 -2.61 -16.75 2.97
CA PRO A 49 -3.28 -15.74 3.77
C PRO A 49 -2.63 -15.57 5.14
N PRO A 50 -2.55 -14.33 5.66
CA PRO A 50 -2.08 -14.08 7.02
C PRO A 50 -2.91 -14.82 8.08
N GLU A 51 -2.35 -14.99 9.27
CA GLU A 51 -3.09 -15.60 10.39
C GLU A 51 -4.34 -14.77 10.76
N GLY A 52 -5.44 -15.45 11.09
CA GLY A 52 -6.71 -14.79 11.41
C GLY A 52 -7.45 -14.21 10.20
N ALA A 53 -6.96 -14.46 8.97
CA ALA A 53 -7.65 -14.08 7.75
C ALA A 53 -9.02 -14.76 7.61
N ILE A 54 -10.04 -13.97 7.30
CA ILE A 54 -11.41 -14.43 7.05
C ILE A 54 -11.67 -14.35 5.54
N ASP A 55 -11.98 -15.47 4.90
CA ASP A 55 -12.32 -15.49 3.46
C ASP A 55 -13.64 -14.74 3.23
N VAL A 56 -13.61 -13.78 2.31
CA VAL A 56 -14.80 -13.04 1.84
C VAL A 56 -15.10 -13.32 0.37
N GLY A 57 -14.41 -14.32 -0.21
CA GLY A 57 -14.60 -14.80 -1.56
C GLY A 57 -13.65 -14.16 -2.59
N ARG A 58 -13.57 -14.81 -3.77
CA ARG A 58 -12.73 -14.39 -4.91
C ARG A 58 -11.24 -14.23 -4.56
N GLY A 59 -10.74 -14.97 -3.57
CA GLY A 59 -9.35 -14.88 -3.13
C GLY A 59 -9.01 -13.57 -2.42
N VAL A 60 -10.03 -12.89 -1.88
CA VAL A 60 -9.87 -11.74 -0.99
C VAL A 60 -10.22 -12.18 0.43
N TYR A 61 -9.38 -11.76 1.36
CA TYR A 61 -9.50 -12.08 2.77
C TYR A 61 -9.53 -10.80 3.59
N MET A 62 -10.25 -10.81 4.71
CA MET A 62 -10.22 -9.76 5.72
C MET A 62 -9.29 -10.17 6.85
N VAL A 63 -8.24 -9.39 7.07
CA VAL A 63 -7.19 -9.70 8.06
C VAL A 63 -7.31 -8.73 9.22
N PRO A 64 -7.39 -9.19 10.48
CA PRO A 64 -7.38 -8.30 11.64
C PRO A 64 -6.01 -7.62 11.75
N VAL A 65 -5.99 -6.29 11.79
CA VAL A 65 -4.75 -5.49 11.84
C VAL A 65 -4.55 -4.78 13.17
N SER A 66 -5.63 -4.45 13.86
CA SER A 66 -5.56 -3.72 15.11
C SER A 66 -6.85 -3.88 15.90
N LYS A 67 -6.81 -3.45 17.16
CA LYS A 67 -7.98 -3.24 17.99
C LYS A 67 -7.94 -1.78 18.45
N THR A 68 -9.03 -1.04 18.27
CA THR A 68 -9.11 0.34 18.78
C THR A 68 -9.09 0.35 20.30
N THR A 69 -8.82 1.51 20.91
CA THR A 69 -8.87 1.68 22.37
C THR A 69 -10.22 1.28 22.96
N ASP A 70 -11.28 1.52 22.20
CA ASP A 70 -12.64 1.15 22.56
C ASP A 70 -12.90 -0.35 22.38
N GLY A 71 -11.97 -1.12 21.80
CA GLY A 71 -12.09 -2.56 21.68
C GLY A 71 -12.65 -3.05 20.35
N CYS A 72 -12.90 -2.17 19.38
CA CYS A 72 -13.32 -2.57 18.03
C CYS A 72 -12.16 -3.21 17.27
N VAL A 73 -12.34 -4.42 16.73
CA VAL A 73 -11.34 -5.02 15.85
C VAL A 73 -11.42 -4.39 14.46
N GLN A 74 -10.27 -3.97 13.93
CA GLN A 74 -10.11 -3.41 12.60
C GLN A 74 -9.56 -4.47 11.65
N TYR A 75 -10.12 -4.53 10.45
CA TYR A 75 -9.73 -5.47 9.41
C TYR A 75 -9.27 -4.72 8.17
N THR A 76 -8.29 -5.27 7.45
CA THR A 76 -7.90 -4.80 6.12
C THR A 76 -8.04 -5.91 5.09
N PRO A 77 -8.47 -5.58 3.86
CA PRO A 77 -8.52 -6.56 2.80
C PRO A 77 -7.10 -6.95 2.38
N TRP A 78 -6.92 -8.23 2.07
CA TRP A 78 -5.69 -8.81 1.58
C TRP A 78 -6.01 -9.79 0.46
N SER A 79 -5.17 -9.82 -0.57
CA SER A 79 -5.23 -10.84 -1.62
C SER A 79 -3.81 -11.12 -2.11
N ALA A 80 -3.49 -12.38 -2.35
CA ALA A 80 -2.21 -12.79 -2.92
C ALA A 80 -2.09 -12.43 -4.41
N THR A 81 -3.22 -12.33 -5.11
CA THR A 81 -3.27 -12.32 -6.58
C THR A 81 -3.94 -11.08 -7.15
N SER A 82 -4.75 -10.37 -6.36
CA SER A 82 -5.56 -9.26 -6.82
C SER A 82 -5.21 -7.96 -6.10
N ALA A 83 -5.29 -6.84 -6.82
CA ALA A 83 -5.23 -5.52 -6.19
C ALA A 83 -6.48 -5.32 -5.34
N VAL A 84 -6.30 -4.90 -4.09
CA VAL A 84 -7.38 -4.57 -3.16
C VAL A 84 -7.26 -3.12 -2.73
N VAL A 85 -8.40 -2.46 -2.51
CA VAL A 85 -8.41 -1.11 -1.96
C VAL A 85 -8.18 -1.21 -0.46
N THR A 86 -7.05 -0.69 0.02
CA THR A 86 -6.73 -0.70 1.45
C THR A 86 -7.62 0.29 2.19
N ALA A 87 -8.60 -0.23 2.92
CA ALA A 87 -9.43 0.53 3.85
C ALA A 87 -9.65 -0.27 5.13
N ILE A 88 -9.89 0.45 6.23
CA ILE A 88 -10.26 -0.17 7.49
C ILE A 88 -11.73 -0.60 7.42
N HIS A 89 -11.95 -1.87 7.70
CA HIS A 89 -13.26 -2.48 7.80
C HIS A 89 -13.51 -2.96 9.23
N TYR A 90 -14.78 -3.03 9.59
CA TYR A 90 -15.28 -3.57 10.84
C TYR A 90 -16.25 -4.70 10.53
N ARG A 91 -16.35 -5.66 11.43
CA ARG A 91 -17.24 -6.81 11.28
C ARG A 91 -18.61 -6.48 11.88
N ARG A 92 -19.67 -6.75 11.11
CA ARG A 92 -21.08 -6.64 11.53
C ARG A 92 -21.53 -7.92 12.24
N VAL A 93 -22.71 -7.86 12.85
CA VAL A 93 -23.31 -8.99 13.60
C VAL A 93 -23.61 -10.18 12.69
N ASP A 94 -23.96 -9.91 11.43
CA ASP A 94 -24.23 -10.93 10.41
C ASP A 94 -22.95 -11.55 9.82
N GLY A 95 -21.77 -11.05 10.23
CA GLY A 95 -20.48 -11.51 9.74
C GLY A 95 -19.97 -10.78 8.49
N SER A 96 -20.78 -9.91 7.86
CA SER A 96 -20.31 -9.01 6.79
C SER A 96 -19.36 -7.94 7.32
N PHE A 97 -18.71 -7.25 6.38
CA PHE A 97 -17.77 -6.18 6.65
C PHE A 97 -18.31 -4.83 6.16
N THR A 98 -18.04 -3.80 6.94
CA THR A 98 -18.44 -2.42 6.66
C THR A 98 -17.30 -1.47 6.96
N THR A 99 -17.24 -0.34 6.27
CA THR A 99 -16.32 0.76 6.61
C THR A 99 -16.93 1.69 7.67
N ASN A 100 -18.23 1.55 7.96
CA ASN A 100 -18.92 2.32 8.99
C ASN A 100 -18.76 1.65 10.36
N ARG A 101 -18.05 2.32 11.27
CA ARG A 101 -17.81 1.84 12.63
C ARG A 101 -19.10 1.67 13.44
N GLU A 102 -20.11 2.52 13.22
CA GLU A 102 -21.36 2.52 14.00
C GLU A 102 -22.22 1.28 13.74
N GLU A 103 -21.98 0.59 12.62
CA GLU A 103 -22.68 -0.64 12.24
C GLU A 103 -21.94 -1.91 12.73
N ALA A 104 -20.77 -1.76 13.37
CA ALA A 104 -19.95 -2.87 13.81
C ALA A 104 -20.54 -3.54 15.05
N ALA A 105 -20.51 -4.88 15.08
CA ALA A 105 -20.96 -5.66 16.23
C ALA A 105 -19.97 -5.67 17.39
N ASP A 106 -18.69 -5.75 17.03
CA ASP A 106 -17.60 -5.93 18.00
C ASP A 106 -17.17 -4.60 18.64
N CYS A 107 -17.91 -3.52 18.38
CA CYS A 107 -17.69 -2.22 18.99
C CYS A 107 -18.61 -2.05 20.20
N PRO A 108 -18.07 -1.81 21.41
CA PRO A 108 -18.90 -1.36 22.51
C PRO A 108 -19.47 0.02 22.21
N SER A 109 -20.75 0.19 22.57
CA SER A 109 -21.55 1.39 22.40
C SER A 109 -21.30 2.43 23.48
#